data_AF-A0A920BMB9-F1
#
_entry.id   AF-A0A920BMB9-F1
#
_cell.length_a   1.000
_cell.length_b   1.000
_cell.length_c   1.000
_cell.angle_alpha   90.00
_cell.angle_beta   90.00
_cell.angle_gamma   90.00
#
_symmetry.space_group_name_H-M   'P 1'
#
loop_
_entity.id
_entity.type
_entity.pdbx_description
1 polymer ?
#
loop_
_entity_poly.entity_id
_entity_poly.type
_entity_poly.pdbx_seq_one_letter_code
_entity_poly.pdbx_strand_id
1 'polypeptide(L)'
;MSEGVVSADVIVQATEGYTRDIKGKKLDLLPVYSRMIATEPLTDSQISEIGLADRPTFNDGRYIVIYGQRTSDNRIAFGGQGNPPYLFGSRIDSGVESNLHSHEVVWENL
;
A
#
# COMPACT_ATOMS: atom_id res chain seq x y z
N MET A 1 2.98 30.41 -4.51
CA MET A 1 2.60 29.92 -3.16
C MET A 1 3.05 30.99 -2.17
N SER A 2 2.20 31.41 -1.23
CA SER A 2 2.62 32.32 -0.17
C SER A 2 3.30 31.50 0.95
N GLU A 3 4.52 31.85 1.29
CA GLU A 3 5.25 31.24 2.41
C GLU A 3 4.95 31.99 3.71
N GLY A 4 4.90 31.27 4.83
CA GLY A 4 4.66 31.82 6.17
C GLY A 4 5.27 30.94 7.24
N VAL A 5 5.59 31.52 8.40
CA VAL A 5 6.18 30.79 9.54
C VAL A 5 5.11 30.51 10.56
N VAL A 6 5.04 29.26 11.04
CA VAL A 6 4.13 28.82 12.10
C VAL A 6 4.96 28.35 13.29
N SER A 7 4.62 28.81 14.49
CA SER A 7 5.21 28.39 15.75
C SER A 7 4.26 27.50 16.53
N ALA A 8 4.77 26.43 17.14
CA ALA A 8 4.02 25.54 18.01
C ALA A 8 4.94 25.00 19.12
N ASP A 9 4.38 24.66 20.27
CA ASP A 9 5.14 24.06 21.38
C ASP A 9 5.62 22.65 21.04
N VAL A 10 4.89 21.93 20.19
CA VAL A 10 5.20 20.56 19.75
C VAL A 10 4.96 20.44 18.24
N ILE A 11 5.90 19.79 17.55
CA ILE A 11 5.79 19.44 16.13
C ILE A 11 5.90 17.92 16.01
N VAL A 12 4.91 17.29 15.37
CA VAL A 12 4.94 15.85 15.05
C VAL A 12 5.17 15.69 13.56
N GLN A 13 6.28 15.04 13.18
CA GLN A 13 6.56 14.72 11.78
C GLN A 13 5.80 13.45 11.38
N ALA A 14 4.67 13.62 10.70
CA ALA A 14 3.84 12.54 10.14
C ALA A 14 3.85 12.55 8.60
N THR A 15 5.03 12.79 8.01
CA THR A 15 5.20 12.92 6.55
C THR A 15 5.48 11.59 5.86
N GLU A 16 5.58 10.47 6.59
CA GLU A 16 5.79 9.12 6.04
C GLU A 16 6.91 9.10 4.98
N GLY A 17 6.66 8.50 3.80
CA GLY A 17 7.60 8.44 2.68
C GLY A 17 8.05 9.81 2.15
N TYR A 18 7.29 10.89 2.40
CA TYR A 18 7.63 12.26 2.02
C TYR A 18 8.60 12.94 2.99
N THR A 19 8.94 12.29 4.11
CA THR A 19 10.02 12.73 5.02
C THR A 19 11.33 13.04 4.27
N ARG A 20 11.56 12.33 3.16
CA ARG A 20 12.72 12.53 2.30
C ARG A 20 12.90 13.97 1.79
N ASP A 21 11.82 14.74 1.68
CA ASP A 21 11.81 16.11 1.15
C ASP A 21 12.13 17.15 2.23
N ILE A 22 12.17 16.73 3.50
CA ILE A 22 12.66 17.54 4.61
C ILE A 22 14.20 17.58 4.53
N LYS A 23 14.76 18.80 4.60
CA LYS A 23 16.20 19.02 4.52
C LYS A 23 16.94 18.18 5.56
N GLY A 24 17.89 17.34 5.09
CA GLY A 24 18.71 16.48 5.94
C GLY A 24 18.05 15.16 6.34
N LYS A 25 16.84 14.86 5.86
CA LYS A 25 16.05 13.67 6.24
C LYS A 25 15.87 12.66 5.11
N LYS A 26 16.59 12.85 4.01
CA LYS A 26 16.43 12.07 2.76
C LYS A 26 16.46 10.55 2.95
N LEU A 27 17.27 10.06 3.89
CA LEU A 27 17.54 8.64 4.12
C LEU A 27 17.08 8.15 5.50
N ASP A 28 16.36 8.98 6.27
CA ASP A 28 15.85 8.59 7.59
C ASP A 28 14.76 7.50 7.47
N LEU A 29 14.03 7.48 6.35
CA LEU A 29 13.03 6.49 6.01
C LEU A 29 13.21 6.00 4.57
N LEU A 30 12.87 4.73 4.34
CA LEU A 30 12.83 4.13 3.01
C LEU A 30 11.38 4.14 2.49
N PRO A 31 11.05 4.94 1.46
CA PRO A 31 9.74 4.87 0.82
C PRO A 31 9.64 3.58 0.03
N VAL A 32 8.69 2.72 0.41
CA VAL A 32 8.45 1.43 -0.25
C VAL A 32 7.07 1.43 -0.87
N TYR A 33 7.00 1.05 -2.15
CA TYR A 33 5.75 0.88 -2.87
C TYR A 33 5.07 -0.43 -2.49
N SER A 34 3.83 -0.32 -2.01
CA SER A 34 2.89 -1.44 -1.92
C SER A 34 1.92 -1.40 -3.10
N ARG A 35 1.33 -2.55 -3.42
CA ARG A 35 0.26 -2.68 -4.40
C ARG A 35 -0.93 -3.35 -3.77
N MET A 36 -2.12 -2.91 -4.16
CA MET A 36 -3.37 -3.52 -3.76
C MET A 36 -4.24 -3.77 -4.98
N ILE A 37 -4.86 -4.94 -5.02
CA ILE A 37 -5.92 -5.27 -5.97
C ILE A 37 -7.15 -5.74 -5.19
N ALA A 38 -8.31 -5.67 -5.83
CA ALA A 38 -9.54 -6.15 -5.23
C ALA A 38 -10.36 -6.92 -6.25
N THR A 39 -11.07 -7.94 -5.80
CA THR A 39 -12.07 -8.63 -6.62
C THR A 39 -13.25 -7.69 -6.95
N GLU A 40 -14.09 -8.10 -7.88
CA GLU A 40 -15.48 -7.62 -7.93
C GLU A 40 -16.22 -7.97 -6.62
N PRO A 41 -17.32 -7.28 -6.29
CA PRO A 41 -18.15 -7.65 -5.16
C PRO A 41 -18.62 -9.10 -5.27
N LEU A 42 -18.34 -9.90 -4.25
CA LEU A 42 -18.74 -11.29 -4.17
C LEU A 42 -20.15 -11.40 -3.59
N THR A 43 -20.85 -12.44 -4.00
CA THR A 43 -22.14 -12.83 -3.40
C THR A 43 -21.92 -13.35 -1.99
N ASP A 44 -22.97 -13.28 -1.15
CA ASP A 44 -22.90 -13.81 0.21
C ASP A 44 -22.64 -15.32 0.24
N SER A 45 -23.12 -16.06 -0.78
CA SER A 45 -22.83 -17.49 -0.94
C SER A 45 -21.34 -17.74 -1.14
N GLN A 46 -20.68 -16.97 -2.00
CA GLN A 46 -19.23 -17.08 -2.22
C GLN A 46 -18.46 -16.75 -0.94
N ILE A 47 -18.85 -15.69 -0.22
CA ILE A 47 -18.19 -15.35 1.05
C ILE A 47 -18.36 -16.46 2.09
N SER A 48 -19.56 -17.04 2.19
CA SER A 48 -19.85 -18.14 3.11
C SER A 48 -19.00 -19.37 2.79
N GLU A 49 -18.79 -19.67 1.51
CA GLU A 49 -17.93 -20.78 1.06
C GLU A 49 -16.46 -20.53 1.38
N ILE A 50 -15.96 -19.30 1.14
CA ILE A 50 -14.56 -18.92 1.43
C ILE A 50 -14.27 -18.91 2.94
N GLY A 51 -15.28 -18.65 3.78
CA GLY A 51 -15.12 -18.64 5.24
C GLY A 51 -14.62 -17.30 5.81
N LEU A 52 -14.79 -16.19 5.08
CA LEU A 52 -14.38 -14.84 5.49
C LEU A 52 -15.57 -13.95 5.91
N ALA A 53 -16.64 -14.55 6.43
CA ALA A 53 -17.86 -13.83 6.80
C ALA A 53 -17.59 -12.72 7.82
N ASP A 54 -16.84 -13.00 8.88
CA ASP A 54 -16.52 -12.07 9.97
C ASP A 54 -15.36 -11.10 9.65
N ARG A 55 -14.96 -11.05 8.37
CA ARG A 55 -13.94 -10.13 7.85
C ARG A 55 -12.57 -10.25 8.53
N PRO A 56 -12.07 -11.46 8.88
CA PRO A 56 -10.72 -11.57 9.42
C PRO A 56 -9.70 -11.13 8.36
N THR A 57 -8.59 -10.56 8.82
CA THR A 57 -7.41 -10.39 7.99
C THR A 57 -6.69 -11.72 7.88
N PHE A 58 -6.16 -12.03 6.71
CA PHE A 58 -5.31 -13.20 6.50
C PHE A 58 -4.03 -12.80 5.79
N ASN A 59 -3.01 -13.65 5.88
CA ASN A 59 -1.76 -13.46 5.16
C ASN A 59 -1.21 -14.79 4.64
N ASP A 60 -0.46 -14.71 3.56
CA ASP A 60 0.32 -15.80 2.98
C ASP A 60 1.77 -15.33 2.80
N GLY A 61 2.73 -16.18 3.19
CA GLY A 61 4.16 -15.88 3.14
C GLY A 61 4.94 -16.69 2.09
N ARG A 62 4.29 -17.44 1.20
CA ARG A 62 4.96 -18.41 0.31
C ARG A 62 5.81 -17.80 -0.81
N TYR A 63 5.43 -16.66 -1.38
CA TYR A 63 6.15 -16.05 -2.53
C TYR A 63 6.46 -14.56 -2.35
N ILE A 64 5.46 -13.79 -1.95
CA ILE A 64 5.55 -12.42 -1.42
C ILE A 64 4.60 -12.41 -0.22
N VAL A 65 4.85 -11.60 0.81
CA VAL A 65 3.86 -11.43 1.89
C VAL A 65 2.62 -10.80 1.25
N ILE A 66 1.61 -11.61 1.02
CA ILE A 66 0.29 -11.17 0.56
C ILE A 66 -0.59 -11.13 1.79
N TYR A 67 -1.19 -9.97 2.05
CA TYR A 67 -2.22 -9.83 3.07
C TYR A 67 -3.55 -9.59 2.39
N GLY A 68 -4.64 -10.04 3.01
CA GLY A 68 -5.96 -9.81 2.46
C GLY A 68 -7.05 -9.69 3.50
N GLN A 69 -8.17 -9.08 3.08
CA GLN A 69 -9.33 -8.83 3.93
C GLN A 69 -10.60 -8.65 3.09
N ARG A 70 -11.75 -9.07 3.64
CA ARG A 70 -13.07 -8.71 3.11
C ARG A 70 -13.38 -7.22 3.34
N THR A 71 -13.69 -6.47 2.28
CA THR A 71 -14.10 -5.05 2.33
C THR A 71 -15.59 -4.91 2.68
N SER A 72 -16.04 -3.71 3.06
CA SER A 72 -17.45 -3.47 3.47
C SER A 72 -18.46 -3.66 2.33
N ASP A 73 -17.99 -3.57 1.08
CA ASP A 73 -18.75 -3.79 -0.16
C ASP A 73 -18.53 -5.19 -0.75
N ASN A 74 -18.19 -6.18 0.08
CA ASN A 74 -18.07 -7.60 -0.28
C ASN A 74 -16.97 -7.97 -1.28
N ARG A 75 -15.88 -7.21 -1.37
CA ARG A 75 -14.70 -7.63 -2.15
C ARG A 75 -13.71 -8.35 -1.26
N ILE A 76 -12.79 -9.09 -1.85
CA ILE A 76 -11.54 -9.45 -1.19
C ILE A 76 -10.47 -8.50 -1.71
N ALA A 77 -9.93 -7.67 -0.81
CA ALA A 77 -8.77 -6.84 -1.09
C ALA A 77 -7.52 -7.63 -0.76
N PHE A 78 -6.55 -7.63 -1.67
CA PHE A 78 -5.23 -8.22 -1.49
C PHE A 78 -4.20 -7.12 -1.61
N GLY A 79 -3.25 -7.10 -0.70
CA GLY A 79 -2.08 -6.24 -0.77
C GLY A 79 -0.80 -7.03 -0.74
N GLY A 80 0.22 -6.51 -1.40
CA GLY A 80 1.53 -7.14 -1.49
C GLY A 80 2.60 -6.13 -1.87
N GLN A 81 3.85 -6.57 -1.80
CA GLN A 81 4.99 -5.74 -2.17
C GLN A 81 4.92 -5.39 -3.67
N GLY A 82 5.04 -4.09 -3.99
CA GLY A 82 5.08 -3.63 -5.37
C GLY A 82 6.41 -3.97 -6.06
N ASN A 83 6.41 -3.97 -7.40
CA ASN A 83 7.61 -4.14 -8.20
C ASN A 83 7.82 -2.95 -9.16
N PRO A 84 8.95 -2.22 -9.09
CA PRO A 84 9.98 -2.31 -8.05
C PRO A 84 9.47 -1.77 -6.71
N PRO A 85 9.86 -2.37 -5.56
CA PRO A 85 9.39 -1.92 -4.26
C PRO A 85 10.06 -0.61 -3.81
N TYR A 86 11.26 -0.34 -4.31
CA TYR A 86 12.05 0.82 -3.91
C TYR A 86 12.81 1.37 -5.12
N LEU A 87 12.89 2.69 -5.20
CA LEU A 87 13.70 3.39 -6.18
C LEU A 87 14.94 3.97 -5.51
N PHE A 88 16.09 3.71 -6.11
CA PHE A 88 17.38 4.15 -5.58
C PHE A 88 17.38 5.63 -5.18
N GLY A 89 17.97 5.93 -4.01
CA GLY A 89 18.05 7.29 -3.46
C GLY A 89 16.73 7.80 -2.89
N SER A 90 15.88 6.90 -2.41
CA SER A 90 14.52 7.16 -1.93
C SER A 90 13.69 7.92 -2.95
N ARG A 91 13.86 7.70 -4.25
CA ARG A 91 13.09 8.43 -5.27
C ARG A 91 11.60 8.05 -5.18
N ILE A 92 10.73 9.03 -5.33
CA ILE A 92 9.29 8.84 -5.53
C ILE A 92 8.99 9.24 -6.98
N ASP A 93 8.24 8.41 -7.68
CA ASP A 93 7.94 8.54 -9.10
C ASP A 93 6.48 8.15 -9.35
N SER A 94 5.68 9.09 -9.86
CA SER A 94 4.26 8.87 -10.15
C SER A 94 4.04 7.85 -11.26
N GLY A 95 4.98 7.69 -12.19
CA GLY A 95 4.93 6.65 -13.22
C GLY A 95 5.10 5.24 -12.64
N VAL A 96 5.79 5.12 -11.50
CA VAL A 96 5.86 3.87 -10.74
C VAL A 96 4.59 3.65 -9.93
N GLU A 97 3.97 4.69 -9.39
CA GLU A 97 2.68 4.59 -8.68
C GLU A 97 1.55 4.06 -9.58
N SER A 98 1.45 4.58 -10.81
CA SER A 98 0.39 4.22 -11.76
C SER A 98 0.75 3.04 -12.67
N ASN A 99 1.80 2.28 -12.36
CA ASN A 99 2.29 1.23 -13.25
C ASN A 99 1.32 0.02 -13.30
N LEU A 100 0.60 -0.15 -14.41
CA LEU A 100 -0.34 -1.26 -14.63
C LEU A 100 0.34 -2.63 -14.57
N HIS A 101 1.54 -2.77 -15.15
CA HIS A 101 2.29 -4.03 -15.15
C HIS A 101 2.59 -4.51 -13.72
N SER A 102 2.83 -3.59 -12.79
CA SER A 102 3.04 -3.97 -11.39
C SER A 102 1.76 -4.49 -10.69
N HIS A 103 0.57 -4.20 -11.21
CA HIS A 103 -0.69 -4.79 -10.73
C HIS A 103 -0.92 -6.17 -11.35
N GLU A 104 -0.54 -6.37 -12.63
CA GLU A 104 -0.57 -7.68 -13.30
C GLU A 104 0.28 -8.71 -12.55
N VAL A 105 1.47 -8.32 -12.07
CA VAL A 105 2.34 -9.21 -11.28
C VAL A 105 1.65 -9.64 -9.97
N VAL A 106 0.90 -8.75 -9.30
CA VAL A 106 0.13 -9.16 -8.11
C VAL A 106 -0.95 -10.17 -8.50
N TRP A 107 -1.65 -9.93 -9.61
CA TRP A 107 -2.68 -10.83 -10.12
C TRP A 107 -2.14 -12.22 -10.51
N GLU A 108 -0.99 -12.29 -11.18
CA GLU A 108 -0.37 -13.56 -11.60
C GLU A 108 0.17 -14.41 -10.43
N ASN A 109 0.32 -13.81 -9.24
CA ASN A 109 0.92 -14.45 -8.07
C ASN A 109 -0.06 -14.64 -6.89
N LEU A 110 -1.36 -14.36 -7.10
CA LEU A 110 -2.45 -14.76 -6.19
C LEU A 110 -2.88 -16.20 -6.46
#